data_AF-A0A177HZC5-F1
#
_entry.id   AF-A0A177HZC5-F1
#
_cell.length_a   1.000
_cell.length_b   1.000
_cell.length_c   1.000
_cell.angle_alpha   90.00
_cell.angle_beta   90.00
_cell.angle_gamma   90.00
#
_symmetry.space_group_name_H-M   'P 1'
#
loop_
_entity.id
_entity.type
_entity.pdbx_description
1 polymer ?
#
loop_
_entity_poly.entity_id
_entity_poly.type
_entity_poly.pdbx_seq_one_letter_code
_entity_poly.pdbx_strand_id
1 'polypeptide(L)'
;MLVVSEEVREAVAARRPVVALESTIIAHGLPRPRNLQVALELEAVVRTEGAVPATIAVLGGRPHVGLDKEQLERVANEEGIRKLGHRDLALAVAAGASGATTVSATAMLAARAGVRVFATGGLGGVHREWTVTQDESADLGLLARTRITVVCAGVKSILDVAATLQRLETLGVAVAGYGTGRFPGFYLSDSGHPVEWTLNSPGEVADVMRAQDALGGPESALIVANPVPEAEQLDPALHARVLADALRACDEQHITGQAVTPFLLDYLVRHTDGASLRANLAAVRGNVRLAARIATAWSPA
;
A
#
# COMPACT_ATOMS: atom_id res chain seq x y z
N MET A 1 -2.66 3.60 23.76
CA MET A 1 -2.25 4.75 22.92
C MET A 1 -2.82 4.67 21.51
N LEU A 2 -2.89 3.47 20.90
CA LEU A 2 -3.64 3.28 19.67
C LEU A 2 -5.13 3.61 19.89
N VAL A 3 -5.69 4.47 19.06
CA VAL A 3 -7.11 4.81 19.03
C VAL A 3 -7.73 4.00 17.89
N VAL A 4 -8.60 3.06 18.23
CA VAL A 4 -9.39 2.31 17.25
C VAL A 4 -10.80 2.89 17.27
N SER A 5 -11.32 3.27 16.10
CA SER A 5 -12.70 3.75 15.99
C SER A 5 -13.69 2.69 16.49
N GLU A 6 -14.85 3.13 16.97
CA GLU A 6 -15.88 2.21 17.47
C GLU A 6 -16.27 1.19 16.41
N GLU A 7 -16.53 1.65 15.19
CA GLU A 7 -16.94 0.80 14.07
C GLU A 7 -15.92 -0.31 13.78
N VAL A 8 -14.62 0.03 13.74
CA VAL A 8 -13.56 -0.95 13.53
C VAL A 8 -13.42 -1.89 14.72
N ARG A 9 -13.50 -1.37 15.95
CA ARG A 9 -13.39 -2.18 17.17
C ARG A 9 -14.50 -3.21 17.25
N GLU A 10 -15.75 -2.80 17.01
CA GLU A 10 -16.90 -3.70 16.97
C GLU A 10 -16.79 -4.72 15.83
N ALA A 11 -16.34 -4.29 14.64
CA ALA A 11 -16.16 -5.18 13.51
C ALA A 11 -15.13 -6.27 13.79
N VAL A 12 -13.95 -5.91 14.32
CA VAL A 12 -12.92 -6.87 14.71
C VAL A 12 -13.41 -7.82 15.80
N ALA A 13 -14.08 -7.30 16.84
CA ALA A 13 -14.61 -8.12 17.93
C ALA A 13 -15.67 -9.12 17.45
N ALA A 14 -16.52 -8.70 16.51
CA ALA A 14 -17.53 -9.55 15.89
C ALA A 14 -17.00 -10.38 14.70
N ARG A 15 -15.69 -10.34 14.41
CA ARG A 15 -15.05 -10.97 13.25
C ARG A 15 -15.68 -10.58 11.90
N ARG A 16 -16.28 -9.39 11.81
CA ARG A 16 -16.76 -8.80 10.55
C ARG A 16 -15.57 -8.35 9.69
N PRO A 17 -15.73 -8.30 8.36
CA PRO A 17 -14.66 -7.94 7.45
C PRO A 17 -14.22 -6.48 7.65
N VAL A 18 -12.90 -6.28 7.82
CA VAL A 18 -12.27 -4.96 7.94
C VAL A 18 -11.12 -4.86 6.96
N VAL A 19 -11.01 -3.73 6.25
CA VAL A 19 -9.91 -3.42 5.33
C VAL A 19 -9.18 -2.18 5.80
N ALA A 20 -7.89 -2.32 6.12
CA ALA A 20 -7.04 -1.18 6.38
C ALA A 20 -6.74 -0.41 5.08
N LEU A 21 -6.64 0.92 5.19
CA LEU A 21 -6.24 1.83 4.10
C LEU A 21 -5.14 2.77 4.60
N GLU A 22 -4.11 3.01 3.78
CA GLU A 22 -3.05 3.97 4.14
C GLU A 22 -3.47 5.41 3.87
N SER A 23 -2.80 6.37 4.53
CA SER A 23 -3.07 7.80 4.34
C SER A 23 -2.00 8.54 3.52
N THR A 24 -0.84 7.93 3.24
CA THR A 24 0.22 8.62 2.45
C THR A 24 -0.28 8.98 1.05
N ILE A 25 -1.10 8.13 0.42
CA ILE A 25 -1.72 8.45 -0.87
C ILE A 25 -2.60 9.71 -0.80
N ILE A 26 -3.23 9.98 0.35
CA ILE A 26 -4.10 11.13 0.57
C ILE A 26 -3.27 12.41 0.77
N ALA A 27 -2.27 12.37 1.65
CA ALA A 27 -1.52 13.57 2.00
C ALA A 27 -0.41 13.92 1.00
N HIS A 28 0.19 12.91 0.36
CA HIS A 28 1.41 13.07 -0.44
C HIS A 28 1.32 12.46 -1.85
N GLY A 29 0.29 11.66 -2.14
CA GLY A 29 0.15 10.97 -3.43
C GLY A 29 -0.79 11.62 -4.43
N LEU A 30 -1.64 12.55 -3.98
CA LEU A 30 -2.72 13.13 -4.77
C LEU A 30 -2.82 14.64 -4.56
N PRO A 31 -3.12 15.43 -5.61
CA PRO A 31 -3.34 16.87 -5.45
C PRO A 31 -4.68 17.16 -4.76
N ARG A 32 -4.76 18.31 -4.07
CA ARG A 32 -6.02 18.83 -3.52
C ARG A 32 -6.91 19.42 -4.64
N PRO A 33 -8.24 19.35 -4.56
CA PRO A 33 -9.06 18.64 -3.54
C PRO A 33 -9.27 17.15 -3.88
N ARG A 34 -8.63 16.65 -4.94
CA ARG A 34 -8.85 15.28 -5.45
C ARG A 34 -8.47 14.21 -4.43
N ASN A 35 -7.47 14.47 -3.59
CA ASN A 35 -7.05 13.58 -2.53
C ASN A 35 -8.17 13.16 -1.56
N LEU A 36 -8.94 14.12 -1.03
CA LEU A 36 -10.06 13.84 -0.13
C LEU A 36 -11.18 13.09 -0.86
N GLN A 37 -11.50 13.50 -2.09
CA GLN A 37 -12.52 12.84 -2.90
C GLN A 37 -12.19 11.35 -3.12
N VAL A 38 -10.94 11.06 -3.46
CA VAL A 38 -10.47 9.68 -3.65
C VAL A 38 -10.48 8.94 -2.31
N ALA A 39 -10.07 9.54 -1.21
CA ALA A 39 -10.12 8.89 0.10
C ALA A 39 -11.55 8.43 0.46
N LEU A 40 -12.53 9.33 0.32
CA LEU A 40 -13.95 9.03 0.54
C LEU A 40 -14.47 7.97 -0.44
N GLU A 41 -14.05 8.03 -1.70
CA GLU A 41 -14.39 7.04 -2.72
C GLU A 41 -13.88 5.64 -2.34
N LEU A 42 -12.63 5.53 -1.87
CA LEU A 42 -12.06 4.25 -1.46
C LEU A 42 -12.79 3.67 -0.24
N GLU A 43 -13.12 4.49 0.77
CA GLU A 43 -13.94 4.03 1.89
C GLU A 43 -15.33 3.55 1.44
N ALA A 44 -15.95 4.26 0.50
CA ALA A 44 -17.24 3.85 -0.07
C ALA A 44 -17.16 2.52 -0.85
N VAL A 45 -16.07 2.27 -1.57
CA VAL A 45 -15.84 0.98 -2.25
C VAL A 45 -15.75 -0.15 -1.23
N VAL A 46 -15.00 0.02 -0.14
CA VAL A 46 -14.90 -1.00 0.93
C VAL A 46 -16.29 -1.33 1.49
N ARG A 47 -17.09 -0.30 1.79
CA ARG A 47 -18.45 -0.46 2.31
C ARG A 47 -19.38 -1.17 1.33
N THR A 48 -19.31 -0.81 0.04
CA THR A 48 -20.13 -1.41 -1.02
C THR A 48 -19.84 -2.90 -1.18
N GLU A 49 -18.59 -3.31 -0.97
CA GLU A 49 -18.16 -4.72 -1.01
C GLU A 49 -18.38 -5.46 0.32
N GLY A 50 -19.09 -4.85 1.27
CA GLY A 50 -19.54 -5.48 2.51
C GLY A 50 -18.54 -5.45 3.67
N ALA A 51 -17.47 -4.65 3.57
CA ALA A 51 -16.44 -4.53 4.59
C ALA A 51 -16.44 -3.16 5.29
N VAL A 52 -15.79 -3.09 6.45
CA VAL A 52 -15.58 -1.84 7.20
C VAL A 52 -14.22 -1.23 6.81
N PRO A 53 -14.17 0.02 6.31
CA PRO A 53 -12.91 0.69 6.04
C PRO A 53 -12.23 1.14 7.33
N ALA A 54 -10.93 0.93 7.40
CA ALA A 54 -10.08 1.41 8.49
C ALA A 54 -8.93 2.25 7.92
N THR A 55 -9.21 3.49 7.51
CA THR A 55 -8.15 4.44 7.14
C THR A 55 -7.26 4.73 8.36
N ILE A 56 -5.94 4.71 8.18
CA ILE A 56 -4.98 4.80 9.30
C ILE A 56 -4.11 6.05 9.16
N ALA A 57 -4.02 6.85 10.22
CA ALA A 57 -3.15 8.04 10.29
C ALA A 57 -2.68 8.30 11.73
N VAL A 58 -1.73 9.21 11.92
CA VAL A 58 -1.39 9.77 13.24
C VAL A 58 -1.88 11.21 13.28
N LEU A 59 -2.69 11.59 14.28
CA LEU A 59 -3.22 12.94 14.43
C LEU A 59 -2.90 13.45 15.85
N GLY A 60 -2.17 14.56 15.95
CA GLY A 60 -1.77 15.11 17.25
C GLY A 60 -1.02 14.10 18.15
N GLY A 61 -0.15 13.28 17.55
CA GLY A 61 0.59 12.22 18.25
C GLY A 61 -0.25 11.01 18.65
N ARG A 62 -1.48 10.88 18.17
CA ARG A 62 -2.33 9.70 18.42
C ARG A 62 -2.45 8.86 17.15
N PRO A 63 -2.03 7.60 17.14
CA PRO A 63 -2.27 6.70 16.00
C PRO A 63 -3.75 6.28 16.00
N HIS A 64 -4.43 6.51 14.88
CA HIS A 64 -5.84 6.19 14.65
C HIS A 64 -5.98 5.04 13.65
N VAL A 65 -6.87 4.09 13.94
CA VAL A 65 -7.31 3.03 13.03
C VAL A 65 -8.81 3.13 12.80
N GLY A 66 -9.18 3.53 11.59
CA GLY A 66 -10.50 4.05 11.26
C GLY A 66 -10.57 5.54 11.60
N LEU A 67 -10.70 6.37 10.58
CA LEU A 67 -10.88 7.82 10.71
C LEU A 67 -12.36 8.16 10.56
N ASP A 68 -12.81 9.15 11.34
CA ASP A 68 -14.05 9.83 11.01
C ASP A 68 -13.85 10.84 9.86
N LYS A 69 -14.94 11.46 9.41
CA LYS A 69 -14.92 12.41 8.31
C LYS A 69 -14.02 13.62 8.59
N GLU A 70 -14.06 14.17 9.80
CA GLU A 70 -13.28 15.35 10.17
C GLU A 70 -11.78 15.02 10.23
N GLN A 71 -11.44 13.85 10.77
CA GLN A 71 -10.08 13.32 10.79
C GLN A 71 -9.54 13.06 9.39
N LEU A 72 -10.36 12.52 8.48
CA LEU A 72 -9.98 12.31 7.09
C LEU A 72 -9.76 13.65 6.35
N GLU A 73 -10.63 14.63 6.59
CA GLU A 73 -10.49 16.00 6.09
C GLU A 73 -9.20 16.66 6.59
N ARG A 74 -8.84 16.45 7.85
CA ARG A 74 -7.56 16.91 8.41
C ARG A 74 -6.37 16.27 7.70
N VAL A 75 -6.36 14.96 7.50
CA VAL A 75 -5.28 14.28 6.75
C VAL A 75 -5.15 14.85 5.33
N ALA A 76 -6.26 15.17 4.67
CA ALA A 76 -6.24 15.70 3.31
C ALA A 76 -5.81 17.17 3.22
N ASN A 77 -6.18 18.01 4.19
CA ASN A 77 -6.14 19.46 4.08
C ASN A 77 -5.21 20.18 5.07
N GLU A 78 -4.86 19.57 6.20
CA GLU A 78 -3.96 20.18 7.19
C GLU A 78 -2.55 20.35 6.58
N GLU A 79 -1.90 21.46 6.88
CA GLU A 79 -0.49 21.66 6.52
C GLU A 79 0.41 20.92 7.51
N GLY A 80 1.65 20.59 7.10
CA GLY A 80 2.61 19.95 8.00
C GLY A 80 2.32 18.48 8.33
N ILE A 81 1.37 17.84 7.65
CA ILE A 81 1.18 16.38 7.71
C ILE A 81 2.48 15.70 7.26
N ARG A 82 3.13 14.98 8.17
CA ARG A 82 4.38 14.27 7.91
C ARG A 82 4.12 12.93 7.24
N LYS A 83 5.04 12.45 6.40
CA LYS A 83 5.06 11.06 5.95
C LYS A 83 5.69 10.20 7.04
N LEU A 84 4.96 9.22 7.58
CA LEU A 84 5.38 8.40 8.71
C LEU A 84 5.49 6.93 8.32
N GLY A 85 6.70 6.40 8.32
CA GLY A 85 6.95 4.96 8.36
C GLY A 85 6.90 4.43 9.78
N HIS A 86 7.01 3.10 9.95
CA HIS A 86 6.89 2.48 11.28
C HIS A 86 7.92 2.99 12.30
N ARG A 87 9.15 3.33 11.86
CA ARG A 87 10.20 3.88 12.73
C ARG A 87 9.87 5.29 13.26
N ASP A 88 9.05 6.03 12.52
CA ASP A 88 8.70 7.41 12.84
C ASP A 88 7.55 7.50 13.85
N LEU A 89 6.80 6.40 14.06
CA LEU A 89 5.61 6.38 14.90
C LEU A 89 5.89 6.77 16.35
N ALA A 90 6.93 6.22 16.98
CA ALA A 90 7.27 6.53 18.37
C ALA A 90 7.64 8.02 18.54
N LEU A 91 8.39 8.57 17.58
CA LEU A 91 8.77 9.98 17.55
C LEU A 91 7.55 10.88 17.34
N ALA A 92 6.66 10.53 16.41
CA ALA A 92 5.44 11.29 16.16
C ALA A 92 4.51 11.31 17.38
N VAL A 93 4.37 10.17 18.07
CA VAL A 93 3.58 10.07 19.31
C VAL A 93 4.17 10.95 20.40
N ALA A 94 5.48 10.84 20.66
CA ALA A 94 6.15 11.61 21.70
C ALA A 94 6.12 13.12 21.42
N ALA A 95 6.22 13.53 20.15
CA ALA A 95 6.22 14.92 19.72
C ALA A 95 4.82 15.52 19.53
N GLY A 96 3.74 14.75 19.68
CA GLY A 96 2.39 15.23 19.37
C GLY A 96 2.18 15.53 17.88
N ALA A 97 2.98 14.96 16.98
CA ALA A 97 2.96 15.29 15.56
C ALA A 97 1.82 14.57 14.80
N SER A 98 1.27 15.23 13.79
CA SER A 98 0.36 14.63 12.81
C SER A 98 1.13 14.09 11.61
N GLY A 99 0.65 13.00 11.02
CA GLY A 99 1.26 12.43 9.83
C GLY A 99 0.45 11.32 9.18
N ALA A 100 0.61 11.24 7.87
CA ALA A 100 0.07 10.19 7.03
C ALA A 100 0.98 8.95 7.10
N THR A 101 0.38 7.78 7.24
CA THR A 101 1.11 6.51 7.40
C THR A 101 1.46 5.92 6.04
N THR A 102 2.69 5.43 5.88
CA THR A 102 3.09 4.60 4.74
C THR A 102 2.63 3.16 4.95
N VAL A 103 2.75 2.31 3.92
CA VAL A 103 2.56 0.85 3.99
C VAL A 103 3.11 0.26 5.29
N SER A 104 4.37 0.54 5.66
CA SER A 104 4.94 0.03 6.91
C SER A 104 4.13 0.48 8.15
N ALA A 105 3.91 1.77 8.37
CA ALA A 105 3.18 2.23 9.54
C ALA A 105 1.73 1.74 9.55
N THR A 106 1.06 1.73 8.40
CA THR A 106 -0.31 1.22 8.25
C THR A 106 -0.38 -0.25 8.60
N ALA A 107 0.50 -1.10 8.05
CA ALA A 107 0.53 -2.54 8.34
C ALA A 107 0.75 -2.83 9.82
N MET A 108 1.70 -2.14 10.47
CA MET A 108 1.98 -2.30 11.89
C MET A 108 0.76 -1.95 12.76
N LEU A 109 0.10 -0.82 12.47
CA LEU A 109 -1.03 -0.34 13.25
C LEU A 109 -2.30 -1.17 13.00
N ALA A 110 -2.53 -1.58 11.74
CA ALA A 110 -3.62 -2.47 11.36
C ALA A 110 -3.52 -3.82 12.07
N ALA A 111 -2.35 -4.48 12.02
CA ALA A 111 -2.13 -5.75 12.68
C ALA A 111 -2.35 -5.65 14.21
N ARG A 112 -1.87 -4.56 14.83
CA ARG A 112 -2.12 -4.29 16.26
C ARG A 112 -3.59 -4.04 16.62
N ALA A 113 -4.38 -3.58 15.66
CA ALA A 113 -5.83 -3.43 15.83
C ALA A 113 -6.61 -4.72 15.50
N GLY A 114 -5.91 -5.81 15.14
CA GLY A 114 -6.54 -7.08 14.76
C GLY A 114 -7.05 -7.11 13.31
N VAL A 115 -6.71 -6.12 12.49
CA VAL A 115 -7.08 -6.07 11.06
C VAL A 115 -6.09 -6.90 10.24
N ARG A 116 -6.61 -7.86 9.47
CA ARG A 116 -5.80 -8.85 8.73
C ARG A 116 -5.61 -8.53 7.25
N VAL A 117 -6.38 -7.59 6.68
CA VAL A 117 -6.35 -7.25 5.26
C VAL A 117 -6.09 -5.75 5.08
N PHE A 118 -5.16 -5.41 4.20
CA PHE A 118 -4.74 -4.05 3.89
C PHE A 118 -4.68 -3.85 2.38
N ALA A 119 -5.28 -2.77 1.86
CA ALA A 119 -5.13 -2.35 0.47
C ALA A 119 -4.28 -1.09 0.33
N THR A 120 -3.36 -1.12 -0.65
CA THR A 120 -2.58 0.05 -1.09
C THR A 120 -2.48 0.06 -2.61
N GLY A 121 -2.03 1.16 -3.20
CA GLY A 121 -1.68 1.19 -4.63
C GLY A 121 -0.49 0.27 -4.92
N GLY A 122 0.63 0.48 -4.24
CA GLY A 122 1.87 -0.23 -4.50
C GLY A 122 2.85 -0.11 -3.34
N LEU A 123 3.61 -1.17 -3.09
CA LEU A 123 4.57 -1.24 -2.00
C LEU A 123 5.78 -0.33 -2.28
N GLY A 124 6.50 0.07 -1.23
CA GLY A 124 7.92 0.35 -1.37
C GLY A 124 8.71 -0.94 -1.61
N GLY A 125 10.00 -0.82 -1.90
CA GLY A 125 10.84 -1.95 -2.22
C GLY A 125 12.30 -1.57 -2.30
N VAL A 126 13.09 -2.39 -2.98
CA VAL A 126 14.49 -2.10 -3.27
C VAL A 126 14.56 -1.04 -4.36
N HIS A 127 15.28 0.05 -4.10
CA HIS A 127 15.46 1.09 -5.11
C HIS A 127 16.44 0.63 -6.19
N ARG A 128 16.38 1.28 -7.35
CA ARG A 128 17.40 1.11 -8.38
C ARG A 128 18.75 1.53 -7.84
N GLU A 129 19.81 0.89 -8.33
CA GLU A 129 21.20 1.11 -7.88
C GLU A 129 21.45 0.72 -6.41
N TRP A 130 20.62 -0.15 -5.83
CA TRP A 130 20.77 -0.64 -4.45
C TRP A 130 22.17 -1.17 -4.11
N THR A 131 22.87 -1.80 -5.06
CA THR A 131 24.23 -2.31 -4.87
C THR A 131 25.25 -1.20 -4.59
N VAL A 132 24.91 0.06 -4.87
CA VAL A 132 25.73 1.25 -4.62
C VAL A 132 25.13 2.09 -3.49
N THR A 133 23.83 2.41 -3.58
CA THR A 133 23.18 3.39 -2.69
C THR A 133 22.64 2.79 -1.39
N GLN A 134 22.37 1.48 -1.41
CA GLN A 134 21.72 0.77 -0.30
C GLN A 134 20.43 1.46 0.19
N ASP A 135 19.59 1.96 -0.74
CA ASP A 135 18.25 2.49 -0.46
C ASP A 135 17.12 1.43 -0.62
N GLU A 136 16.55 0.99 0.50
CA GLU A 136 15.52 -0.05 0.57
C GLU A 136 14.39 0.43 1.47
N SER A 137 13.16 0.23 1.00
CA SER A 137 11.99 0.58 1.79
C SER A 137 11.92 -0.24 3.07
N ALA A 138 11.71 0.48 4.17
CA ALA A 138 11.38 -0.08 5.47
C ALA A 138 10.08 -0.94 5.47
N ASP A 139 9.29 -0.89 4.40
CA ASP A 139 8.14 -1.78 4.19
C ASP A 139 8.55 -3.25 4.20
N LEU A 140 9.64 -3.62 3.50
CA LEU A 140 10.03 -5.02 3.31
C LEU A 140 10.36 -5.70 4.65
N GLY A 141 11.25 -5.07 5.41
CA GLY A 141 11.66 -5.58 6.72
C GLY A 141 10.53 -5.59 7.74
N LEU A 142 9.54 -4.70 7.65
CA LEU A 142 8.37 -4.75 8.52
C LEU A 142 7.41 -5.87 8.12
N LEU A 143 7.11 -6.01 6.83
CA LEU A 143 6.19 -7.03 6.31
C LEU A 143 6.68 -8.45 6.62
N ALA A 144 8.01 -8.65 6.66
CA ALA A 144 8.66 -9.87 7.12
C ALA A 144 8.39 -10.26 8.59
N ARG A 145 7.76 -9.38 9.37
CA ARG A 145 7.47 -9.57 10.80
C ARG A 145 6.06 -9.16 11.18
N THR A 146 5.14 -9.07 10.21
CA THR A 146 3.78 -8.58 10.45
C THR A 146 2.78 -9.52 9.80
N ARG A 147 1.91 -10.14 10.61
CA ARG A 147 0.85 -11.03 10.13
C ARG A 147 -0.29 -10.25 9.46
N ILE A 148 -0.13 -9.92 8.19
CA ILE A 148 -1.12 -9.15 7.42
C ILE A 148 -1.13 -9.57 5.95
N THR A 149 -2.30 -9.56 5.32
CA THR A 149 -2.44 -9.72 3.86
C THR A 149 -2.49 -8.34 3.21
N VAL A 150 -1.57 -8.07 2.30
CA VAL A 150 -1.48 -6.79 1.59
C VAL A 150 -1.82 -6.98 0.13
N VAL A 151 -2.87 -6.29 -0.33
CA VAL A 151 -3.28 -6.24 -1.73
C VAL A 151 -2.69 -5.00 -2.37
N CYS A 152 -1.91 -5.19 -3.43
CA CYS A 152 -1.21 -4.11 -4.12
C CYS A 152 -1.03 -4.43 -5.62
N ALA A 153 -0.73 -3.41 -6.43
CA ALA A 153 -0.33 -3.60 -7.82
C ALA A 153 1.19 -3.82 -7.94
N GLY A 154 1.77 -4.57 -7.00
CA GLY A 154 3.21 -4.82 -6.92
C GLY A 154 3.94 -3.71 -6.16
N VAL A 155 5.16 -3.39 -6.61
CA VAL A 155 6.00 -2.32 -6.06
C VAL A 155 5.94 -1.11 -6.99
N LYS A 156 6.04 0.11 -6.44
CA LYS A 156 6.02 1.34 -7.25
C LYS A 156 6.99 1.21 -8.44
N SER A 157 6.53 1.60 -9.63
CA SER A 157 7.24 1.35 -10.90
C SER A 157 8.63 2.00 -11.01
N ILE A 158 8.97 2.90 -10.09
CA ILE A 158 10.28 3.54 -9.94
C ILE A 158 11.34 2.64 -9.30
N LEU A 159 10.94 1.50 -8.73
CA LEU A 159 11.78 0.59 -7.97
C LEU A 159 12.38 -0.51 -8.85
N ASP A 160 13.31 -1.27 -8.27
CA ASP A 160 13.84 -2.49 -8.87
C ASP A 160 12.96 -3.69 -8.48
N VAL A 161 12.16 -4.17 -9.42
CA VAL A 161 11.21 -5.26 -9.19
C VAL A 161 11.95 -6.57 -8.93
N ALA A 162 12.99 -6.88 -9.71
CA ALA A 162 13.76 -8.11 -9.57
C ALA A 162 14.42 -8.19 -8.19
N ALA A 163 15.12 -7.12 -7.79
CA ALA A 163 15.78 -7.04 -6.50
C ALA A 163 14.76 -7.08 -5.35
N THR A 164 13.59 -6.47 -5.52
CA THR A 164 12.54 -6.53 -4.49
C THR A 164 11.98 -7.93 -4.31
N LEU A 165 11.72 -8.68 -5.39
CA LEU A 165 11.24 -10.06 -5.30
C LEU A 165 12.26 -10.97 -4.59
N GLN A 166 13.54 -10.87 -4.96
CA GLN A 166 14.64 -11.59 -4.29
C GLN A 166 14.76 -11.23 -2.80
N ARG A 167 14.52 -9.96 -2.47
CA ARG A 167 14.53 -9.51 -1.10
C ARG A 167 13.36 -10.05 -0.29
N LEU A 168 12.15 -10.04 -0.86
CA LEU A 168 10.95 -10.60 -0.24
C LEU A 168 11.13 -12.09 0.03
N GLU A 169 11.68 -12.84 -0.93
CA GLU A 169 12.07 -14.25 -0.77
C GLU A 169 13.03 -14.43 0.41
N THR A 170 14.14 -13.70 0.43
CA THR A 170 15.14 -13.74 1.52
C THR A 170 14.53 -13.44 2.89
N LEU A 171 13.56 -12.52 2.93
CA LEU A 171 12.88 -12.11 4.16
C LEU A 171 11.73 -13.05 4.56
N GLY A 172 11.42 -14.08 3.78
CA GLY A 172 10.32 -15.01 4.06
C GLY A 172 8.93 -14.38 3.91
N VAL A 173 8.79 -13.36 3.04
CA VAL A 173 7.48 -12.76 2.71
C VAL A 173 6.89 -13.48 1.51
N ALA A 174 5.71 -14.08 1.70
CA ALA A 174 5.04 -14.81 0.63
C ALA A 174 4.46 -13.83 -0.40
N VAL A 175 4.60 -14.15 -1.69
CA VAL A 175 4.06 -13.37 -2.81
C VAL A 175 3.24 -14.29 -3.71
N ALA A 176 2.02 -13.89 -4.02
CA ALA A 176 1.17 -14.56 -5.00
C ALA A 176 0.56 -13.54 -5.96
N GLY A 177 0.55 -13.86 -7.26
CA GLY A 177 -0.19 -13.10 -8.25
C GLY A 177 -1.69 -13.43 -8.18
N TYR A 178 -2.54 -12.43 -8.32
CA TYR A 178 -3.99 -12.63 -8.34
C TYR A 178 -4.50 -12.74 -9.78
N GLY A 179 -4.89 -13.96 -10.19
CA GLY A 179 -5.30 -14.27 -11.56
C GLY A 179 -4.18 -14.12 -12.61
N THR A 180 -2.92 -14.07 -12.18
CA THR A 180 -1.75 -13.87 -13.05
C THR A 180 -0.53 -14.60 -12.51
N GLY A 181 0.27 -15.16 -13.42
CA GLY A 181 1.60 -15.73 -13.13
C GLY A 181 2.74 -14.72 -13.25
N ARG A 182 2.42 -13.42 -13.42
CA ARG A 182 3.40 -12.34 -13.57
C ARG A 182 3.20 -11.28 -12.50
N PHE A 183 4.30 -10.78 -11.95
CA PHE A 183 4.29 -9.70 -10.99
C PHE A 183 3.92 -8.38 -11.69
N PRO A 184 2.93 -7.63 -11.20
CA PRO A 184 2.52 -6.36 -11.80
C PRO A 184 3.56 -5.25 -11.58
N GLY A 185 3.65 -4.34 -12.56
CA GLY A 185 4.59 -3.21 -12.58
C GLY A 185 3.97 -1.90 -12.09
N PHE A 186 3.04 -1.94 -11.13
CA PHE A 186 2.29 -0.81 -10.58
C PHE A 186 1.39 -0.10 -11.58
N TYR A 187 1.96 0.69 -12.49
CA TYR A 187 1.21 1.30 -13.61
C TYR A 187 0.96 0.35 -14.76
N LEU A 188 1.67 -0.78 -14.78
CA LEU A 188 1.62 -1.81 -15.81
C LEU A 188 1.04 -3.09 -15.22
N SER A 189 0.25 -3.82 -16.00
CA SER A 189 -0.29 -5.13 -15.63
C SER A 189 0.81 -6.18 -15.46
N ASP A 190 1.96 -5.98 -16.12
CA ASP A 190 3.10 -6.89 -16.14
C ASP A 190 4.41 -6.11 -16.01
N SER A 191 5.26 -6.53 -15.06
CA SER A 191 6.60 -5.98 -14.84
C SER A 191 7.70 -6.71 -15.63
N GLY A 192 7.38 -7.81 -16.29
CA GLY A 192 8.34 -8.71 -16.90
C GLY A 192 8.78 -9.86 -15.99
N HIS A 193 8.49 -9.81 -14.69
CA HIS A 193 8.96 -10.81 -13.71
C HIS A 193 7.87 -11.84 -13.36
N PRO A 194 8.22 -13.14 -13.25
CA PRO A 194 7.26 -14.17 -12.84
C PRO A 194 6.96 -14.11 -11.34
N VAL A 195 5.85 -14.72 -10.94
CA VAL A 195 5.56 -15.11 -9.55
C VAL A 195 5.38 -16.62 -9.47
N GLU A 196 5.84 -17.22 -8.38
CA GLU A 196 5.81 -18.68 -8.19
C GLU A 196 4.41 -19.21 -7.85
N TRP A 197 3.55 -18.38 -7.26
CA TRP A 197 2.21 -18.75 -6.82
C TRP A 197 1.15 -17.85 -7.46
N THR A 198 0.04 -18.44 -7.88
CA THR A 198 -1.14 -17.74 -8.41
C THR A 198 -2.37 -18.12 -7.59
N LEU A 199 -3.19 -17.13 -7.24
CA LEU A 199 -4.48 -17.30 -6.57
C LEU A 199 -5.57 -16.70 -7.45
N ASN A 200 -6.68 -17.40 -7.64
CA ASN A 200 -7.71 -17.07 -8.63
C ASN A 200 -9.02 -16.57 -8.02
N SER A 201 -9.17 -16.63 -6.70
CA SER A 201 -10.37 -16.17 -6.01
C SER A 201 -10.06 -15.56 -4.64
N PRO A 202 -10.94 -14.70 -4.09
CA PRO A 202 -10.78 -14.19 -2.73
C PRO A 202 -10.80 -15.32 -1.69
N GLY A 203 -11.53 -16.41 -1.97
CA GLY A 203 -11.58 -17.62 -1.14
C GLY A 203 -10.22 -18.31 -1.02
N GLU A 204 -9.50 -18.46 -2.14
CA GLU A 204 -8.15 -19.05 -2.14
C GLU A 204 -7.15 -18.20 -1.31
N VAL A 205 -7.26 -16.87 -1.38
CA VAL A 205 -6.45 -15.99 -0.53
C VAL A 205 -6.79 -16.23 0.95
N ALA A 206 -8.08 -16.31 1.29
CA ALA A 206 -8.52 -16.58 2.65
C ALA A 206 -8.08 -17.98 3.15
N ASP A 207 -8.00 -18.98 2.27
CA ASP A 207 -7.45 -20.31 2.59
C ASP A 207 -5.95 -20.24 2.91
N VAL A 208 -5.18 -19.45 2.17
CA VAL A 208 -3.76 -19.22 2.48
C VAL A 208 -3.62 -18.55 3.85
N MET A 209 -4.46 -17.56 4.15
CA MET A 209 -4.48 -16.91 5.48
C MET A 209 -4.80 -17.91 6.60
N ARG A 210 -5.76 -18.82 6.37
CA ARG A 210 -6.12 -19.88 7.33
C ARG A 210 -4.97 -20.87 7.52
N ALA A 211 -4.31 -21.26 6.43
CA ALA A 211 -3.16 -22.14 6.46
C ALA A 211 -1.96 -21.51 7.19
N GLN A 212 -1.69 -20.21 6.95
CA GLN A 212 -0.65 -19.47 7.68
C GLN A 212 -0.89 -19.50 9.20
N ASP A 213 -2.14 -19.35 9.64
CA ASP A 213 -2.50 -19.39 11.06
C ASP A 213 -2.40 -20.82 11.62
N ALA A 214 -2.87 -21.83 10.89
CA ALA A 214 -2.83 -23.23 11.31
C ALA A 214 -1.40 -23.79 11.42
N LEU A 215 -0.48 -23.38 10.54
CA LEU A 215 0.92 -23.81 10.57
C LEU A 215 1.71 -23.19 11.73
N GLY A 216 1.27 -22.07 12.31
CA GLY A 216 1.89 -21.48 13.50
C GLY A 216 3.33 -20.99 13.32
N GLY A 217 3.78 -20.72 12.10
CA GLY A 217 5.14 -20.23 11.79
C GLY A 217 5.38 -18.76 12.19
N PRO A 218 6.59 -18.22 11.93
CA PRO A 218 6.91 -16.81 12.19
C PRO A 218 5.89 -15.85 11.58
N GLU A 219 5.66 -14.70 12.21
CA GLU A 219 4.83 -13.66 11.60
C GLU A 219 5.45 -13.14 10.32
N SER A 220 4.69 -13.17 9.24
CA SER A 220 5.08 -12.63 7.94
C SER A 220 3.83 -12.26 7.16
N ALA A 221 3.97 -11.31 6.26
CA ALA A 221 2.89 -10.86 5.40
C ALA A 221 2.65 -11.84 4.24
N LEU A 222 1.43 -11.82 3.72
CA LEU A 222 1.08 -12.35 2.40
C LEU A 222 0.89 -11.17 1.45
N ILE A 223 1.67 -11.10 0.38
CA ILE A 223 1.48 -10.14 -0.70
C ILE A 223 0.60 -10.76 -1.78
N VAL A 224 -0.54 -10.11 -2.04
CA VAL A 224 -1.45 -10.45 -3.13
C VAL A 224 -1.27 -9.39 -4.21
N ALA A 225 -0.50 -9.74 -5.24
CA ALA A 225 -0.14 -8.85 -6.33
C ALA A 225 -1.25 -8.85 -7.39
N ASN A 226 -2.05 -7.80 -7.41
CA ASN A 226 -3.23 -7.63 -8.24
C ASN A 226 -2.94 -6.63 -9.37
N PRO A 227 -2.87 -7.07 -10.64
CA PRO A 227 -2.53 -6.19 -11.75
C PRO A 227 -3.59 -5.12 -11.99
N VAL A 228 -3.14 -3.92 -12.39
CA VAL A 228 -4.04 -2.94 -13.00
C VAL A 228 -4.61 -3.54 -14.31
N PRO A 229 -5.90 -3.35 -14.62
CA PRO A 229 -6.46 -3.84 -15.89
C PRO A 229 -5.68 -3.28 -17.09
N GLU A 230 -5.43 -4.12 -18.10
CA GLU A 230 -4.66 -3.71 -19.29
C GLU A 230 -5.25 -2.51 -20.02
N ALA A 231 -6.58 -2.39 -20.04
CA ALA A 231 -7.27 -1.25 -20.66
C ALA A 231 -7.09 0.07 -19.88
N GLU A 232 -6.67 -0.01 -18.61
CA GLU A 232 -6.50 1.14 -17.70
C GLU A 232 -5.03 1.38 -17.34
N GLN A 233 -4.11 0.55 -17.84
CA GLN A 233 -2.68 0.67 -17.57
C GLN A 233 -2.06 1.85 -18.33
N LEU A 234 -0.89 2.31 -17.86
CA LEU A 234 -0.09 3.29 -18.58
C LEU A 234 0.51 2.65 -19.85
N ASP A 235 0.58 3.39 -20.96
CA ASP A 235 1.27 2.92 -22.16
C ASP A 235 2.72 2.48 -21.81
N PRO A 236 3.10 1.21 -22.07
CA PRO A 236 4.40 0.70 -21.64
C PRO A 236 5.59 1.45 -22.24
N ALA A 237 5.48 1.89 -23.50
CA ALA A 237 6.55 2.63 -24.17
C ALA A 237 6.70 4.05 -23.59
N LEU A 238 5.60 4.73 -23.30
CA LEU A 238 5.58 6.01 -22.60
C LEU A 238 6.15 5.88 -21.19
N HIS A 239 5.72 4.86 -20.44
CA HIS A 239 6.22 4.60 -19.09
C HIS A 239 7.74 4.42 -19.08
N ALA A 240 8.27 3.55 -19.95
CA ALA A 240 9.69 3.27 -20.01
C ALA A 240 10.53 4.53 -20.34
N ARG A 241 10.09 5.33 -21.32
CA ARG A 241 10.78 6.58 -21.69
C ARG A 241 10.78 7.59 -20.53
N VAL A 242 9.59 7.92 -20.01
CA VAL A 242 9.46 8.95 -18.96
C VAL A 242 10.17 8.53 -17.68
N LEU A 243 10.18 7.24 -17.36
CA LEU A 243 10.89 6.74 -16.20
C LEU A 243 12.40 6.88 -16.35
N ALA A 244 12.95 6.56 -17.52
CA ALA A 244 14.37 6.75 -17.79
C ALA A 244 14.75 8.23 -17.69
N ASP A 245 13.91 9.13 -18.17
CA ASP A 245 14.10 10.58 -18.07
C ASP A 245 14.04 11.05 -16.60
N ALA A 246 13.07 10.55 -15.83
CA ALA A 246 12.90 10.87 -14.42
C ALA A 246 14.11 10.45 -13.58
N LEU A 247 14.68 9.25 -13.85
CA LEU A 247 15.88 8.77 -13.15
C LEU A 247 17.10 9.66 -13.44
N ARG A 248 17.31 10.07 -14.70
CA ARG A 248 18.39 11.01 -15.04
C ARG A 248 18.20 12.36 -14.35
N ALA A 249 16.99 12.90 -14.37
CA ALA A 249 16.69 14.16 -13.70
C ALA A 249 16.87 14.08 -12.17
N CYS A 250 16.60 12.92 -11.56
CA CYS A 250 16.80 12.67 -10.13
C CYS A 250 18.29 12.72 -9.77
N ASP A 251 19.13 12.09 -10.60
CA ASP A 251 20.59 12.07 -10.43
C ASP A 251 21.23 13.45 -10.67
N GLU A 252 20.86 14.14 -11.76
CA GLU A 252 21.31 15.49 -12.09
C GLU A 252 20.99 16.53 -10.99
N GLN A 253 19.89 16.33 -10.26
CA GLN A 253 19.48 17.18 -9.15
C GLN A 253 19.94 16.69 -7.78
N HIS A 254 20.70 15.58 -7.72
CA HIS A 254 21.20 14.96 -6.50
C HIS A 254 20.10 14.68 -5.45
N ILE A 255 18.91 14.29 -5.92
CA ILE A 255 17.79 13.94 -5.03
C ILE A 255 18.07 12.56 -4.42
N THR A 256 18.08 12.48 -3.08
CA THR A 256 18.44 11.26 -2.34
C THR A 256 17.49 10.96 -1.19
N GLY A 257 17.51 9.71 -0.70
CA GLY A 257 16.72 9.23 0.44
C GLY A 257 15.21 9.41 0.26
N GLN A 258 14.52 9.86 1.31
CA GLN A 258 13.04 9.96 1.33
C GLN A 258 12.45 10.90 0.27
N ALA A 259 13.27 11.77 -0.34
CA ALA A 259 12.84 12.69 -1.39
C ALA A 259 12.75 12.04 -2.78
N VAL A 260 13.42 10.90 -3.02
CA VAL A 260 13.49 10.23 -4.33
C VAL A 260 12.10 9.80 -4.81
N THR A 261 11.33 9.09 -3.97
CA THR A 261 10.02 8.59 -4.39
C THR A 261 9.03 9.72 -4.73
N PRO A 262 8.82 10.74 -3.87
CA PRO A 262 7.96 11.87 -4.23
C PRO A 262 8.39 12.57 -5.53
N PHE A 263 9.69 12.79 -5.72
CA PHE A 263 10.23 13.41 -6.93
C PHE A 263 9.91 12.59 -8.19
N LEU A 264 10.23 11.29 -8.19
CA LEU A 264 10.04 10.43 -9.37
C LEU A 264 8.55 10.26 -9.72
N LEU A 265 7.67 10.15 -8.71
CA LEU A 265 6.23 10.05 -8.94
C LEU A 265 5.65 11.35 -9.49
N ASP A 266 6.05 12.52 -8.95
CA ASP A 266 5.63 13.82 -9.49
C ASP A 266 6.13 14.02 -10.93
N TYR A 267 7.38 13.63 -11.22
CA TYR A 267 7.92 13.66 -12.58
C TYR A 267 7.07 12.81 -13.54
N LEU A 268 6.73 11.58 -13.17
CA LEU A 268 5.86 10.69 -13.95
C LEU A 268 4.46 11.28 -14.15
N VAL A 269 3.89 11.98 -13.17
CA VAL A 269 2.57 12.61 -13.33
C VAL A 269 2.64 13.74 -14.35
N ARG A 270 3.65 14.62 -14.24
CA ARG A 270 3.81 15.78 -15.14
C ARG A 270 4.12 15.37 -16.58
N HIS A 271 5.00 14.39 -16.77
CA HIS A 271 5.50 14.01 -18.10
C HIS A 271 4.69 12.89 -18.76
N THR A 272 3.55 12.52 -18.19
CA THR A 272 2.56 11.61 -18.83
C THR A 272 1.18 12.25 -18.98
N ASP A 273 1.07 13.57 -18.81
CA ASP A 273 -0.21 14.30 -18.82
C ASP A 273 -1.26 13.66 -17.89
N GLY A 274 -0.80 13.28 -16.70
CA GLY A 274 -1.60 12.61 -15.68
C GLY A 274 -2.00 11.17 -16.00
N ALA A 275 -1.51 10.54 -17.06
CA ALA A 275 -1.83 9.14 -17.38
C ALA A 275 -1.35 8.18 -16.29
N SER A 276 -0.17 8.41 -15.72
CA SER A 276 0.34 7.64 -14.57
C SER A 276 -0.57 7.76 -13.34
N LEU A 277 -1.13 8.96 -13.10
CA LEU A 277 -2.09 9.18 -12.02
C LEU A 277 -3.39 8.40 -12.27
N ARG A 278 -3.91 8.40 -13.51
CA ARG A 278 -5.11 7.62 -13.87
C ARG A 278 -4.90 6.13 -13.65
N ALA A 279 -3.77 5.58 -14.11
CA ALA A 279 -3.40 4.18 -13.88
C ALA A 279 -3.26 3.85 -12.37
N ASN A 280 -2.65 4.75 -11.59
CA ASN A 280 -2.57 4.60 -10.12
C ASN A 280 -3.96 4.50 -9.47
N LEU A 281 -4.89 5.37 -9.88
CA LEU A 281 -6.25 5.37 -9.36
C LEU A 281 -7.01 4.09 -9.75
N ALA A 282 -6.83 3.59 -10.97
CA ALA A 282 -7.39 2.30 -11.39
C ALA A 282 -6.84 1.15 -10.54
N ALA A 283 -5.52 1.11 -10.36
CA ALA A 283 -4.84 0.11 -9.53
C ALA A 283 -5.36 0.11 -8.08
N VAL A 284 -5.36 1.27 -7.40
CA VAL A 284 -5.81 1.34 -5.99
C VAL A 284 -7.28 0.98 -5.83
N ARG A 285 -8.16 1.37 -6.76
CA ARG A 285 -9.58 0.97 -6.74
C ARG A 285 -9.75 -0.54 -6.89
N GLY A 286 -9.00 -1.14 -7.82
CA GLY A 286 -8.96 -2.59 -8.00
C GLY A 286 -8.50 -3.32 -6.74
N ASN A 287 -7.43 -2.83 -6.12
CA ASN A 287 -6.86 -3.40 -4.90
C ASN A 287 -7.82 -3.29 -3.71
N VAL A 288 -8.46 -2.14 -3.52
CA VAL A 288 -9.44 -1.92 -2.45
C VAL A 288 -10.65 -2.83 -2.62
N ARG A 289 -11.15 -2.98 -3.85
CA ARG A 289 -12.25 -3.90 -4.16
C ARG A 289 -11.89 -5.35 -3.85
N LEU A 290 -10.72 -5.80 -4.31
CA LEU A 290 -10.24 -7.15 -4.06
C LEU A 290 -10.00 -7.39 -2.57
N ALA A 291 -9.37 -6.45 -1.87
CA ALA A 291 -9.15 -6.53 -0.42
C ALA A 291 -10.44 -6.67 0.38
N ALA A 292 -11.49 -5.92 0.02
CA ALA A 292 -12.80 -6.06 0.67
C ALA A 292 -13.39 -7.45 0.46
N ARG A 293 -13.31 -8.00 -0.76
CA ARG A 293 -13.76 -9.37 -1.05
C ARG A 293 -12.95 -10.43 -0.30
N ILE A 294 -11.63 -10.24 -0.18
CA ILE A 294 -10.76 -11.12 0.62
C ILE A 294 -11.15 -11.05 2.10
N ALA A 295 -11.35 -9.84 2.63
CA ALA A 295 -11.77 -9.66 4.02
C ALA A 295 -13.12 -10.37 4.29
N THR A 296 -14.08 -10.25 3.38
CA THR A 296 -15.38 -10.94 3.47
C THR A 296 -15.22 -12.46 3.42
N ALA A 297 -14.36 -13.00 2.54
CA ALA A 297 -14.08 -14.45 2.47
C ALA A 297 -13.23 -14.98 3.65
N TRP A 298 -12.49 -14.09 4.30
CA TRP A 298 -11.72 -14.38 5.52
C TRP A 298 -12.61 -14.45 6.76
N SER A 299 -13.61 -13.58 6.84
CA SER A 299 -14.57 -13.56 7.94
C SER A 299 -15.41 -14.84 7.99
N PRO A 300 -15.73 -15.36 9.20
CA PRO A 300 -16.67 -16.47 9.33
C PRO A 300 -18.04 -16.08 8.79
N ALA A 301 -18.72 -17.06 8.17
CA ALA A 301 -20.11 -16.93 7.71
C ALA A 301 -21.09 -16.74 8.88
#